data_AF-A0A078KRN4-F1
#
_entry.id   AF-A0A078KRN4-F1
#
_cell.length_a   1.000
_cell.length_b   1.000
_cell.length_c   1.000
_cell.angle_alpha   90.00
_cell.angle_beta   90.00
_cell.angle_gamma   90.00
#
_symmetry.space_group_name_H-M   'P 1'
#
loop_
_entity.id
_entity.type
_entity.pdbx_description
1 polymer ?
#
loop_
_entity_poly.entity_id
_entity_poly.type
_entity_poly.pdbx_seq_one_letter_code
_entity_poly.pdbx_strand_id
1 'polypeptide(L)'
;MNKRFLTLCFCSLGLTACVNDDSTYRSFQSYYTGYSYQPYAYQDTQFYDNSSSYGGYSRSTATVPDSYHTGALHSPTPHKEVDRNWVNSQNPQGYTIQVGDSEKAAQVANKLYKAPKTDRSAEIKYSRDGRTYYKGVYGSYNNYEDAQKALNNLPPEIKQGADIKSWSKVQENGAE
;
A
#
# COMPACT_ATOMS: atom_id res chain seq x y z
N MET A 1 1.45 -72.24 -17.60
CA MET A 1 0.36 -72.51 -18.55
C MET A 1 -0.96 -72.46 -17.77
N ASN A 2 -1.67 -71.34 -17.81
CA ASN A 2 -3.15 -71.27 -17.87
C ASN A 2 -3.61 -69.81 -17.77
N LYS A 3 -4.45 -69.47 -18.74
CA LYS A 3 -5.00 -68.14 -19.04
C LYS A 3 -6.10 -67.81 -18.04
N ARG A 4 -6.26 -66.52 -17.71
CA ARG A 4 -7.55 -65.81 -17.73
C ARG A 4 -7.33 -64.32 -17.50
N PHE A 5 -7.40 -63.59 -18.60
CA PHE A 5 -7.77 -62.18 -18.61
C PHE A 5 -9.13 -62.03 -17.94
N LEU A 6 -9.25 -61.10 -17.00
CA LEU A 6 -10.52 -60.48 -16.68
C LEU A 6 -10.27 -58.98 -16.50
N THR A 7 -10.35 -58.28 -17.63
CA THR A 7 -10.49 -56.83 -17.68
C THR A 7 -11.85 -56.47 -17.08
N LEU A 8 -11.84 -55.74 -15.97
CA LEU A 8 -13.05 -55.21 -15.36
C LEU A 8 -12.97 -53.68 -15.44
N CYS A 9 -13.50 -53.13 -16.53
CA CYS A 9 -13.84 -51.71 -16.62
C CYS A 9 -14.99 -51.44 -15.64
N PHE A 10 -14.77 -50.56 -14.67
CA PHE A 10 -15.87 -49.93 -13.95
C PHE A 10 -15.80 -48.42 -14.14
N CYS A 11 -16.90 -47.88 -14.63
CA CYS A 11 -17.09 -46.51 -15.05
C CYS A 11 -16.98 -45.53 -13.86
N SER A 12 -16.22 -44.48 -14.11
CA SER A 12 -16.42 -43.08 -13.71
C SER A 12 -17.67 -42.76 -12.88
N LEU A 13 -17.45 -42.21 -11.68
CA LEU A 13 -18.04 -40.95 -11.22
C LEU A 13 -17.03 -40.25 -10.29
N GLY A 14 -16.55 -39.09 -10.73
CA GLY A 14 -15.66 -38.24 -9.95
C GLY A 14 -16.39 -37.59 -8.79
N LEU A 15 -15.85 -37.73 -7.58
CA LEU A 15 -16.17 -36.87 -6.46
C LEU A 15 -15.23 -35.67 -6.52
N THR A 16 -15.65 -34.62 -7.23
CA THR A 16 -15.00 -33.32 -7.16
C THR A 16 -15.39 -32.68 -5.84
N ALA A 17 -14.41 -32.53 -4.95
CA ALA A 17 -14.56 -31.77 -3.72
C ALA A 17 -14.71 -30.28 -4.05
N CYS A 18 -15.77 -29.64 -3.56
CA CYS A 18 -15.87 -28.18 -3.57
C CYS A 18 -14.98 -27.63 -2.44
N VAL A 19 -13.70 -27.42 -2.74
CA VAL A 19 -12.89 -26.50 -1.95
C VAL A 19 -12.93 -25.15 -2.65
N ASN A 20 -13.63 -24.18 -2.05
CA ASN A 20 -13.43 -22.78 -2.37
C ASN A 20 -12.12 -22.37 -1.69
N ASP A 21 -11.02 -22.42 -2.44
CA ASP A 21 -9.78 -21.76 -2.08
C ASP A 21 -9.62 -20.56 -3.02
N ASP A 22 -10.04 -19.40 -2.51
CA ASP A 22 -9.79 -18.11 -3.14
C ASP A 22 -8.31 -17.75 -2.93
N SER A 23 -7.45 -18.26 -3.81
CA SER A 23 -6.04 -17.87 -3.82
C SER A 23 -5.42 -17.99 -5.21
N THR A 24 -6.04 -17.34 -6.20
CA THR A 24 -5.36 -17.11 -7.48
C THR A 24 -4.43 -15.90 -7.33
N TYR A 25 -3.21 -16.16 -6.86
CA TYR A 25 -2.05 -15.30 -7.16
C TYR A 25 -1.87 -15.25 -8.68
N ARG A 26 -2.46 -14.24 -9.34
CA ARG A 26 -2.09 -13.89 -10.71
C ARG A 26 -0.83 -13.05 -10.68
N SER A 27 0.31 -13.70 -10.93
CA SER A 27 1.54 -13.03 -11.35
C SER A 27 1.31 -12.37 -12.71
N PHE A 28 1.31 -11.04 -12.75
CA PHE A 28 1.49 -10.31 -14.00
C PHE A 28 2.97 -9.95 -14.14
N GLN A 29 3.70 -10.75 -14.92
CA GLN A 29 4.90 -10.26 -15.59
C GLN A 29 4.45 -9.25 -16.64
N SER A 30 4.83 -7.99 -16.46
CA SER A 30 4.80 -6.99 -17.51
C SER A 30 6.22 -6.54 -17.78
N TYR A 31 6.81 -7.10 -18.83
CA TYR A 31 7.80 -6.36 -19.59
C TYR A 31 7.04 -5.23 -20.27
N TYR A 32 7.35 -3.95 -20.00
CA TYR A 32 7.35 -2.94 -21.06
C TYR A 32 8.12 -1.69 -20.64
N THR A 33 9.08 -1.39 -21.50
CA THR A 33 9.89 -0.18 -21.60
C THR A 33 9.04 1.05 -21.94
N GLY A 34 9.37 2.19 -21.32
CA GLY A 34 9.36 3.52 -21.95
C GLY A 34 8.01 4.20 -22.22
N TYR A 35 7.65 5.13 -21.32
CA TYR A 35 7.02 6.43 -21.59
C TYR A 35 5.90 6.53 -22.67
N SER A 36 4.65 6.67 -22.19
CA SER A 36 3.62 7.67 -22.57
C SER A 36 2.24 7.10 -22.24
N TYR A 37 1.58 7.59 -21.19
CA TYR A 37 0.29 7.03 -20.75
C TYR A 37 -0.88 7.77 -21.40
N GLN A 38 -1.52 7.09 -22.35
CA GLN A 38 -2.88 7.37 -22.84
C GLN A 38 -3.88 6.71 -21.86
N PRO A 39 -4.94 7.39 -21.42
CA PRO A 39 -5.94 6.79 -20.53
C PRO A 39 -6.84 5.83 -21.32
N TYR A 40 -6.90 4.58 -20.87
CA TYR A 40 -7.81 3.57 -21.42
C TYR A 40 -9.23 3.84 -20.92
N ALA A 41 -10.17 3.94 -21.87
CA ALA A 41 -11.59 3.95 -21.60
C ALA A 41 -12.03 2.56 -21.13
N TYR A 42 -12.62 2.47 -19.93
CA TYR A 42 -13.25 1.24 -19.46
C TYR A 42 -14.59 1.08 -20.20
N GLN A 43 -14.76 -0.04 -20.90
CA GLN A 43 -16.03 -0.41 -21.51
C GLN A 43 -17.06 -0.74 -20.43
N ASP A 44 -18.18 -0.03 -20.52
CA ASP A 44 -19.39 -0.14 -19.71
C ASP A 44 -20.06 -1.51 -19.92
N THR A 45 -20.08 -2.34 -18.88
CA THR A 45 -20.86 -3.58 -18.89
C THR A 45 -22.33 -3.23 -18.69
N GLN A 46 -23.07 -3.31 -19.79
CA GLN A 46 -24.51 -3.13 -19.93
C GLN A 46 -25.32 -3.79 -18.80
N PHE A 47 -25.90 -2.98 -17.92
CA PHE A 47 -26.98 -3.39 -17.03
C PHE A 47 -28.31 -3.25 -17.76
N TYR A 48 -29.11 -4.32 -17.72
CA TYR A 48 -30.44 -4.45 -18.32
C TYR A 48 -31.35 -3.29 -17.88
N ASP A 49 -31.84 -2.51 -18.84
CA ASP A 49 -32.82 -1.44 -18.65
C ASP A 49 -34.19 -2.05 -18.34
N ASN A 50 -34.67 -1.84 -17.11
CA ASN A 50 -36.09 -1.96 -16.79
C ASN A 50 -36.56 -0.57 -16.36
N SER A 51 -37.15 0.13 -17.32
CA SER A 51 -37.73 1.46 -17.17
C SER A 51 -38.83 1.46 -16.12
N SER A 52 -38.54 2.04 -14.96
CA SER A 52 -39.54 2.51 -14.00
C SER A 52 -39.08 3.85 -13.44
N SER A 53 -39.72 4.90 -13.97
CA SER A 53 -39.61 6.29 -13.59
C SER A 53 -39.69 6.47 -12.07
N TYR A 54 -38.63 6.99 -11.44
CA TYR A 54 -38.74 7.72 -10.17
C TYR A 54 -37.56 8.69 -10.00
N GLY A 55 -37.92 9.98 -9.94
CA GLY A 55 -37.23 11.05 -9.19
C GLY A 55 -35.74 11.27 -9.46
N GLY A 56 -35.41 12.34 -10.19
CA GLY A 56 -34.04 12.83 -10.32
C GLY A 56 -33.41 13.18 -8.98
N TYR A 57 -32.41 12.38 -8.57
CA TYR A 57 -31.47 12.77 -7.53
C TYR A 57 -30.25 13.41 -8.18
N SER A 58 -30.11 14.72 -7.97
CA SER A 58 -28.88 15.46 -8.25
C SER A 58 -27.72 14.77 -7.52
N ARG A 59 -26.65 14.41 -8.26
CA ARG A 59 -25.42 13.88 -7.67
C ARG A 59 -24.81 14.97 -6.78
N SER A 60 -25.10 14.92 -5.49
CA SER A 60 -24.45 15.76 -4.51
C SER A 60 -23.01 15.27 -4.38
N THR A 61 -22.05 16.07 -4.84
CA THR A 61 -20.63 15.81 -4.61
C THR A 61 -20.35 16.06 -3.13
N ALA A 62 -20.27 14.99 -2.35
CA ALA A 62 -19.85 15.08 -0.96
C ALA A 62 -18.41 15.61 -0.93
N THR A 63 -18.22 16.84 -0.45
CA THR A 63 -16.90 17.42 -0.20
C THR A 63 -16.27 16.67 0.96
N VAL A 64 -15.50 15.64 0.65
CA VAL A 64 -14.70 14.95 1.66
C VAL A 64 -13.45 15.82 1.89
N PRO A 65 -13.16 16.22 3.13
CA PRO A 65 -11.94 16.96 3.42
C PRO A 65 -10.69 16.19 2.96
N ASP A 66 -9.62 16.90 2.61
CA ASP A 66 -8.32 16.33 2.20
C ASP A 66 -7.69 15.38 3.25
N SER A 67 -8.29 15.28 4.44
CA SER A 67 -7.94 14.32 5.48
C SER A 67 -8.36 12.87 5.17
N TYR A 68 -9.28 12.66 4.22
CA TYR A 68 -9.57 11.32 3.71
C TYR A 68 -8.73 11.06 2.48
N HIS A 69 -8.17 9.86 2.42
CA HIS A 69 -7.23 9.40 1.41
C HIS A 69 -7.81 9.45 -0.02
N THR A 70 -7.85 10.63 -0.61
CA THR A 70 -8.34 10.89 -1.95
C THR A 70 -7.12 10.96 -2.87
N GLY A 71 -7.11 10.10 -3.88
CA GLY A 71 -6.11 10.16 -4.95
C GLY A 71 -6.38 11.37 -5.86
N ALA A 72 -5.55 11.54 -6.90
CA ALA A 72 -5.62 12.67 -7.84
C ALA A 72 -7.00 12.86 -8.53
N LEU A 73 -7.90 11.88 -8.45
CA LEU A 73 -9.26 11.91 -9.01
C LEU A 73 -10.37 11.79 -7.92
N HIS A 74 -10.08 12.11 -6.66
CA HIS A 74 -11.00 11.89 -5.53
C HIS A 74 -11.46 10.44 -5.36
N SER A 75 -10.74 9.50 -5.97
CA SER A 75 -10.96 8.07 -5.78
C SER A 75 -10.35 7.63 -4.45
N PRO A 76 -11.01 6.72 -3.70
CA PRO A 76 -10.46 6.17 -2.47
C PRO A 76 -9.08 5.57 -2.74
N THR A 77 -8.04 6.16 -2.17
CA THR A 77 -6.66 5.67 -2.23
C THR A 77 -6.30 5.08 -0.88
N PRO A 78 -5.66 3.92 -0.79
CA PRO A 78 -5.21 3.40 0.50
C PRO A 78 -4.19 4.34 1.16
N HIS A 79 -4.26 4.54 2.48
CA HIS A 79 -3.28 5.36 3.23
C HIS A 79 -1.82 4.93 2.98
N LYS A 80 -1.59 3.63 2.83
CA LYS A 80 -0.26 3.05 2.55
C LYS A 80 0.29 3.50 1.21
N GLU A 81 -0.58 3.69 0.21
CA GLU A 81 -0.19 4.17 -1.10
C GLU A 81 0.10 5.67 -1.06
N VAL A 82 -0.72 6.45 -0.35
CA VAL A 82 -0.46 7.88 -0.11
C VAL A 82 0.89 8.10 0.57
N ASP A 83 1.15 7.34 1.63
CA ASP A 83 2.40 7.42 2.40
C ASP A 83 3.61 7.03 1.56
N ARG A 84 3.51 5.94 0.79
CA ARG A 84 4.55 5.51 -0.15
C ARG A 84 4.83 6.58 -1.22
N ASN A 85 3.78 7.12 -1.82
CA ASN A 85 3.92 8.15 -2.87
C ASN A 85 4.55 9.41 -2.31
N TRP A 86 4.17 9.83 -1.11
CA TRP A 86 4.79 10.96 -0.43
C TRP A 86 6.28 10.69 -0.15
N VAL A 87 6.65 9.51 0.35
CA VAL A 87 8.06 9.15 0.61
C VAL A 87 8.88 9.13 -0.67
N ASN A 88 8.33 8.59 -1.76
CA ASN A 88 9.02 8.51 -3.04
C ASN A 88 9.15 9.86 -3.74
N SER A 89 8.33 10.86 -3.41
CA SER A 89 8.42 12.20 -3.97
C SER A 89 9.44 13.11 -3.27
N GLN A 90 10.03 12.65 -2.16
CA GLN A 90 10.98 13.46 -1.39
C GLN A 90 12.33 13.58 -2.09
N ASN A 91 12.98 14.73 -1.90
CA ASN A 91 14.33 14.99 -2.39
C ASN A 91 15.32 13.99 -1.76
N PRO A 92 15.99 13.12 -2.53
CA PRO A 92 16.91 12.11 -1.99
C PRO A 92 18.10 12.69 -1.21
N GLN A 93 18.48 13.93 -1.48
CA GLN A 93 19.55 14.66 -0.77
C GLN A 93 19.08 15.30 0.56
N GLY A 94 17.77 15.31 0.81
CA GLY A 94 17.19 15.80 2.05
C GLY A 94 17.23 14.76 3.18
N TYR A 95 16.69 15.17 4.31
CA TYR A 95 16.69 14.41 5.57
C TYR A 95 15.28 14.27 6.13
N THR A 96 15.09 13.23 6.94
CA THR A 96 13.87 12.97 7.70
C THR A 96 14.25 12.35 9.04
N ILE A 97 13.30 12.31 9.97
CA ILE A 97 13.48 11.63 11.25
C ILE A 97 12.79 10.27 11.18
N GLN A 98 13.55 9.19 11.28
CA GLN A 98 13.00 7.85 11.48
C GLN A 98 12.67 7.69 12.96
N VAL A 99 11.38 7.60 13.30
CA VAL A 99 10.93 7.49 14.70
C VAL A 99 10.72 6.04 15.15
N GLY A 100 10.63 5.10 14.22
CA GLY A 100 10.41 3.69 14.54
C GLY A 100 10.87 2.75 13.44
N ASP A 101 11.24 1.54 13.85
CA ASP A 101 11.62 0.40 13.00
C ASP A 101 11.22 -0.88 13.72
N SER A 102 10.29 -1.67 13.16
CA SER A 102 9.79 -2.90 13.79
C SER A 102 9.15 -3.86 12.79
N GLU A 103 9.14 -5.15 13.11
CA GLU A 103 8.35 -6.18 12.41
C GLU A 103 6.82 -5.97 12.59
N LYS A 104 6.41 -5.18 13.60
CA LYS A 104 5.01 -4.90 13.91
C LYS A 104 4.61 -3.48 13.51
N ALA A 105 3.80 -3.35 12.47
CA ALA A 105 3.22 -2.08 12.02
C ALA A 105 2.60 -1.26 13.17
N ALA A 106 1.79 -1.91 14.03
CA ALA A 106 1.14 -1.23 15.15
C ALA A 106 2.10 -0.50 16.11
N GLN A 107 3.33 -0.99 16.28
CA GLN A 107 4.33 -0.33 17.12
C GLN A 107 4.84 0.96 16.47
N VAL A 108 5.03 0.94 15.15
CA VAL A 108 5.44 2.11 14.36
C VAL A 108 4.31 3.13 14.32
N ALA A 109 3.09 2.70 13.99
CA ALA A 109 1.90 3.54 14.01
C ALA A 109 1.68 4.22 15.37
N ASN A 110 1.89 3.51 16.49
CA ASN A 110 1.76 4.10 17.83
C ASN A 110 2.75 5.26 18.05
N LYS A 111 3.99 5.11 17.56
CA LYS A 111 4.99 6.18 17.65
C LYS A 111 4.61 7.38 16.77
N LEU A 112 4.18 7.13 15.53
CA LEU A 112 3.69 8.17 14.62
C LEU A 112 2.45 8.89 15.16
N TYR A 113 1.58 8.18 15.87
CA TYR A 113 0.41 8.76 16.50
C TYR A 113 0.78 9.81 17.56
N LYS A 114 1.80 9.52 18.37
CA LYS A 114 2.33 10.40 19.42
C LYS A 114 3.26 11.51 18.92
N ALA A 115 3.74 11.41 17.67
CA ALA A 115 4.51 12.49 17.06
C ALA A 115 3.62 13.75 16.89
N PRO A 116 4.19 14.96 17.03
CA PRO A 116 3.48 16.21 16.75
C PRO A 116 2.83 16.19 15.36
N LYS A 117 1.69 16.86 15.18
CA LYS A 117 1.00 16.95 13.88
C LYS A 117 1.42 18.18 13.06
N THR A 118 2.57 18.76 13.38
CA THR A 118 3.09 19.95 12.70
C THR A 118 3.72 19.61 11.36
N ASP A 119 4.18 18.37 11.18
CA ASP A 119 4.76 17.87 9.94
C ASP A 119 4.08 16.59 9.45
N ARG A 120 4.25 16.30 8.17
CA ARG A 120 3.80 15.05 7.57
C ARG A 120 4.59 13.87 8.14
N SER A 121 3.90 12.76 8.33
CA SER A 121 4.49 11.47 8.68
C SER A 121 4.02 10.39 7.72
N ALA A 122 4.76 9.28 7.68
CA ALA A 122 4.42 8.11 6.89
C ALA A 122 4.90 6.82 7.56
N GLU A 123 4.13 5.75 7.38
CA GLU A 123 4.56 4.37 7.67
C GLU A 123 4.92 3.66 6.35
N ILE A 124 6.13 3.09 6.29
CA ILE A 124 6.64 2.40 5.10
C ILE A 124 6.91 0.95 5.45
N LYS A 125 6.34 0.03 4.68
CA LYS A 125 6.66 -1.40 4.72
C LYS A 125 7.93 -1.66 3.90
N TYR A 126 8.81 -2.51 4.40
CA TYR A 126 9.99 -2.98 3.68
C TYR A 126 10.34 -4.43 4.01
N SER A 127 11.12 -5.08 3.15
CA SER A 127 11.64 -6.43 3.38
C SER A 127 13.13 -6.39 3.74
N ARG A 128 13.54 -7.16 4.75
CA ARG A 128 14.94 -7.36 5.13
C ARG A 128 15.13 -8.81 5.56
N ASP A 129 16.09 -9.50 4.98
CA ASP A 129 16.42 -10.91 5.30
C ASP A 129 15.21 -11.86 5.22
N GLY A 130 14.31 -11.64 4.24
CA GLY A 130 13.09 -12.43 4.05
C GLY A 130 11.98 -12.16 5.07
N ARG A 131 12.14 -11.14 5.93
CA ARG A 131 11.12 -10.71 6.90
C ARG A 131 10.58 -9.33 6.53
N THR A 132 9.30 -9.12 6.85
CA THR A 132 8.66 -7.81 6.70
C THR A 132 8.93 -6.95 7.92
N TYR A 133 9.36 -5.72 7.67
CA TYR A 133 9.54 -4.66 8.64
C TYR A 133 8.75 -3.42 8.23
N TYR A 134 8.58 -2.53 9.20
CA TYR A 134 7.89 -1.26 9.05
C TYR A 134 8.78 -0.18 9.65
N LYS A 135 8.91 0.94 8.95
CA LYS A 135 9.59 2.13 9.46
C LYS A 135 8.65 3.32 9.46
N GLY A 136 8.75 4.14 10.49
CA GLY A 136 8.00 5.38 10.62
C GLY A 136 8.91 6.56 10.39
N VAL A 137 8.54 7.45 9.48
CA VAL A 137 9.28 8.68 9.17
C VAL A 137 8.44 9.91 9.49
N TYR A 138 9.12 10.99 9.88
CA TYR A 138 8.52 12.23 10.34
C TYR A 138 9.27 13.43 9.77
N GLY A 139 8.52 14.31 9.09
CA GLY A 139 9.03 15.53 8.48
C GLY A 139 9.92 15.29 7.25
N SER A 140 10.19 16.39 6.55
CA SER A 140 11.11 16.42 5.41
C SER A 140 11.91 17.72 5.49
N TYR A 141 13.23 17.60 5.54
CA TYR A 141 14.16 18.68 5.84
C TYR A 141 15.23 18.78 4.77
N ASN A 142 15.59 20.00 4.37
CA ASN A 142 16.59 20.20 3.30
C ASN A 142 18.02 19.95 3.77
N ASN A 143 18.28 20.09 5.07
CA ASN A 143 19.60 19.94 5.68
C ASN A 143 19.50 19.20 7.01
N TYR A 144 20.65 18.77 7.52
CA TYR A 144 20.73 17.98 8.75
C TYR A 144 20.38 18.82 9.99
N GLU A 145 20.76 20.09 10.01
CA GLU A 145 20.56 21.00 11.14
C GLU A 145 19.08 21.20 11.46
N ASP A 146 18.24 21.35 10.44
CA ASP A 146 16.81 21.51 10.59
C ASP A 146 16.15 20.20 11.05
N ALA A 147 16.60 19.06 10.53
CA ALA A 147 16.20 17.74 11.04
C ALA A 147 16.61 17.55 12.52
N GLN A 148 17.80 18.03 12.89
CA GLN A 148 18.31 17.95 14.26
C GLN A 148 17.54 18.83 15.24
N LYS A 149 17.15 20.04 14.83
CA LYS A 149 16.25 20.90 15.60
C LYS A 149 14.89 20.23 15.79
N ALA A 150 14.31 19.68 14.73
CA ALA A 150 13.04 18.97 14.80
C ALA A 150 13.11 17.74 15.71
N LEU A 151 14.16 16.92 15.60
CA LEU A 151 14.41 15.78 16.48
C LEU A 151 14.53 16.21 17.95
N ASN A 152 15.15 17.37 18.20
CA ASN A 152 15.29 17.89 19.55
C ASN A 152 13.97 18.36 20.17
N ASN A 153 13.03 18.81 19.34
CA ASN A 153 11.70 19.25 19.74
C ASN A 153 10.68 18.09 19.85
N LEU A 154 11.06 16.86 19.47
CA LEU A 154 10.19 15.71 19.64
C LEU A 154 9.96 15.36 21.12
N PRO A 155 8.76 14.88 21.49
CA PRO A 155 8.49 14.37 22.83
C PRO A 155 9.52 13.29 23.23
N PRO A 156 9.96 13.23 24.50
CA PRO A 156 10.98 12.28 24.94
C PRO A 156 10.68 10.82 24.58
N GLU A 157 9.41 10.43 24.65
CA GLU A 157 8.94 9.08 24.32
C GLU A 157 9.21 8.68 22.85
N ILE A 158 9.15 9.64 21.92
CA ILE A 158 9.40 9.40 20.50
C ILE A 158 10.85 9.65 20.13
N LYS A 159 11.46 10.66 20.77
CA LYS A 159 12.88 10.95 20.62
C LYS A 159 13.75 9.75 21.00
N GLN A 160 13.31 8.94 21.97
CA GLN A 160 13.99 7.70 22.34
C GLN A 160 13.91 6.65 21.21
N GLY A 161 15.06 6.45 20.55
CA GLY A 161 15.17 5.54 19.39
C GLY A 161 14.73 6.16 18.06
N ALA A 162 14.56 7.49 18.01
CA ALA A 162 14.49 8.22 16.76
C ALA A 162 15.91 8.56 16.26
N ASP A 163 16.08 8.58 14.96
CA ASP A 163 17.35 8.90 14.30
C ASP A 163 17.12 9.68 13.01
N ILE A 164 18.09 10.50 12.60
CA ILE A 164 18.01 11.26 11.35
C ILE A 164 18.51 10.37 10.21
N LYS A 165 17.71 10.27 9.15
CA LYS A 165 18.05 9.52 7.93
C LYS A 165 17.98 10.43 6.72
N SER A 166 18.90 10.24 5.78
CA SER A 166 18.75 10.80 4.43
C SER A 166 17.56 10.15 3.72
N TRP A 167 16.83 10.90 2.91
CA TRP A 167 15.74 10.35 2.10
C TRP A 167 16.21 9.25 1.14
N SER A 168 17.39 9.38 0.54
CA SER A 168 18.00 8.32 -0.28
C SER A 168 18.02 6.98 0.47
N LYS A 169 18.43 6.98 1.75
CA LYS A 169 18.48 5.75 2.56
C LYS A 169 17.10 5.16 2.87
N VAL A 170 16.11 6.03 3.07
CA VAL A 170 14.72 5.61 3.33
C VAL A 170 14.13 4.98 2.07
N GLN A 171 14.33 5.62 0.92
CA GLN A 171 13.81 5.22 -0.39
C GLN A 171 14.44 3.92 -0.91
N GLU A 172 15.74 3.70 -0.67
CA GLU A 172 16.44 2.44 -1.02
C GLU A 172 15.70 1.18 -0.55
N ASN A 173 15.02 1.27 0.59
CA ASN A 173 14.35 0.14 1.23
C ASN A 173 12.82 0.18 1.08
N GLY A 174 12.23 1.25 0.54
CA GLY A 174 10.77 1.48 0.55
C GLY A 174 10.03 1.08 -0.74
N ALA A 175 10.72 0.47 -1.71
CA ALA A 175 10.25 0.32 -3.09
C ALA A 175 9.47 -0.98 -3.41
N GLU A 176 8.84 -1.63 -2.42
CA GLU A 176 8.01 -2.83 -2.63
C GLU A 176 6.51 -2.58 -2.48
#